data_AF-A0AA88XH34-F1
#
_entry.id   AF-A0AA88XH34-F1
#
_cell.length_a   1.000
_cell.length_b   1.000
_cell.length_c   1.000
_cell.angle_alpha   90.00
_cell.angle_beta   90.00
_cell.angle_gamma   90.00
#
_symmetry.space_group_name_H-M   'P 1'
#
loop_
_entity.id
_entity.type
_entity.pdbx_description
1 polymer ?
#
loop_
_entity_poly.entity_id
_entity_poly.type
_entity_poly.pdbx_seq_one_letter_code
_entity_poly.pdbx_strand_id
1 'polypeptide(L)'
;MNIDADEQLELDIDISDITGEEIRIAIRKQKNNKAAGSNNIQAEMMKESENTSVEVLHILFNSIWKEEKVPEQWKEGIIVKLP
;
A
#
# COMPACT_ATOMS: atom_id res chain seq x y z
N MET A 1 -2.69 -36.22 -27.81
CA MET A 1 -2.21 -35.64 -26.55
C MET A 1 -1.20 -34.58 -26.96
N ASN A 2 -1.66 -33.36 -27.23
CA ASN A 2 -0.79 -32.24 -27.59
C ASN A 2 -1.07 -31.14 -26.59
N ILE A 3 0.02 -30.71 -25.99
CA ILE A 3 0.17 -29.78 -24.88
C ILE A 3 -0.76 -28.60 -25.09
N ASP A 4 -1.74 -28.46 -24.19
CA ASP A 4 -2.43 -27.20 -23.98
C ASP A 4 -1.33 -26.20 -23.65
N ALA A 5 -1.04 -25.34 -24.63
CA ALA A 5 -0.16 -24.21 -24.46
C ALA A 5 -0.76 -23.39 -23.33
N ASP A 6 -0.03 -23.33 -22.21
CA ASP A 6 -0.22 -22.38 -21.14
C ASP A 6 -0.21 -20.99 -21.77
N GLU A 7 -1.41 -20.52 -22.13
CA GLU A 7 -1.65 -19.19 -22.66
C GLU A 7 -1.32 -18.23 -21.53
N GLN A 8 -0.05 -17.83 -21.45
CA GLN A 8 0.42 -16.80 -20.54
C GLN A 8 -0.34 -15.53 -20.89
N LEU A 9 -1.40 -15.26 -20.13
CA LEU A 9 -2.10 -13.99 -20.11
C LEU A 9 -1.07 -12.93 -19.70
N GLU A 10 -0.47 -12.25 -20.68
CA GLU A 10 0.17 -10.95 -20.45
C GLU A 10 -0.92 -10.01 -19.94
N LEU A 11 -0.98 -9.85 -18.62
CA LEU A 11 -1.81 -8.83 -18.00
C LEU A 11 -1.16 -7.48 -18.33
N ASP A 12 -1.94 -6.57 -18.90
CA ASP A 12 -1.55 -5.16 -19.14
C ASP A 12 -1.50 -4.42 -17.80
N ILE A 13 -0.49 -4.75 -16.99
CA ILE A 13 -0.25 -4.18 -15.67
C ILE A 13 1.03 -3.35 -15.76
N ASP A 14 0.92 -2.09 -15.37
CA ASP A 14 2.08 -1.23 -15.21
C ASP A 14 2.95 -1.73 -14.05
N ILE A 15 4.19 -2.11 -14.38
CA ILE A 15 5.21 -2.59 -13.43
C ILE A 15 6.27 -1.54 -13.10
N SER A 16 6.05 -0.28 -13.53
CA SER A 16 6.96 0.82 -13.24
C SER A 16 6.98 1.19 -11.75
N ASP A 17 7.96 2.02 -11.37
CA ASP A 17 8.09 2.50 -10.00
C ASP A 17 6.85 3.32 -9.60
N ILE A 18 6.38 3.10 -8.38
CA ILE A 18 5.22 3.81 -7.83
C ILE A 18 5.59 5.29 -7.68
N THR A 19 4.80 6.18 -8.25
CA THR A 19 5.07 7.61 -8.25
C THR A 19 4.57 8.31 -6.98
N GLY A 20 5.22 9.41 -6.61
CA GLY A 20 4.74 10.24 -5.49
C GLY A 20 3.35 10.84 -5.70
N GLU A 21 2.91 11.04 -6.96
CA GLU A 21 1.56 11.55 -7.25
C GLU A 21 0.48 10.50 -7.01
N GLU A 22 0.72 9.24 -7.38
CA GLU A 22 -0.19 8.15 -7.07
C GLU A 22 -0.40 8.01 -5.55
N ILE A 23 0.69 8.12 -4.79
CA ILE A 23 0.64 8.08 -3.32
C ILE A 23 -0.15 9.27 -2.77
N ARG A 24 0.08 10.47 -3.30
CA ARG A 24 -0.66 11.68 -2.91
C ARG A 24 -2.16 11.51 -3.15
N ILE A 25 -2.54 11.03 -4.33
CA ILE A 25 -3.95 10.74 -4.67
C ILE A 25 -4.52 9.69 -3.71
N ALA A 26 -3.77 8.63 -3.41
CA ALA A 26 -4.18 7.58 -2.48
C ALA A 26 -4.42 8.11 -1.06
N ILE A 27 -3.50 8.92 -0.52
CA ILE A 27 -3.64 9.56 0.81
C ILE A 27 -4.91 10.41 0.84
N ARG A 28 -5.13 11.27 -0.16
CA ARG A 28 -6.31 12.13 -0.25
C ARG A 28 -7.62 11.33 -0.30
N LYS A 29 -7.60 10.18 -0.98
CA LYS A 29 -8.76 9.28 -1.14
C LYS A 29 -9.12 8.50 0.13
N GLN A 30 -8.23 8.39 1.12
CA GLN A 30 -8.55 7.71 2.37
C GLN A 30 -9.76 8.35 3.07
N LYS A 31 -10.57 7.54 3.76
CA LYS A 31 -11.74 8.05 4.50
C LYS A 31 -11.33 8.60 5.85
N ASN A 32 -11.94 9.71 6.24
CA ASN A 32 -11.79 10.28 7.57
C ASN A 32 -12.60 9.50 8.62
N ASN A 33 -12.28 9.72 9.90
CA ASN A 33 -12.88 9.15 11.10
C ASN A 33 -12.88 7.61 11.10
N LYS A 34 -11.83 7.02 10.51
CA LYS A 34 -11.58 5.59 10.60
C LYS A 34 -10.74 5.30 11.85
N ALA A 35 -10.95 4.11 12.41
CA ALA A 35 -10.12 3.65 13.52
C ALA A 35 -8.65 3.67 13.07
N ALA A 36 -7.80 4.26 13.91
CA ALA A 36 -6.36 4.22 13.69
C ALA A 36 -5.89 2.75 13.76
N GLY A 37 -4.82 2.44 13.03
CA GLY A 37 -4.15 1.15 13.19
C GLY A 37 -3.53 0.99 14.57
N SER A 38 -2.86 -0.14 14.80
CA SER A 38 -2.09 -0.39 16.03
C SER A 38 -1.01 0.67 16.31
N ASN A 39 -0.55 1.37 15.27
CA ASN A 39 0.39 2.47 15.32
C ASN A 39 -0.24 3.83 15.69
N ASN A 40 -1.56 3.88 15.92
CA ASN A 40 -2.33 5.08 16.23
C ASN A 40 -2.24 6.20 15.16
N ILE A 41 -1.81 5.87 13.93
CA ILE A 41 -1.76 6.81 12.82
C ILE A 41 -3.11 6.82 12.12
N GLN A 42 -3.74 7.99 12.08
CA GLN A 42 -5.01 8.22 11.39
C GLN A 42 -4.78 8.73 9.96
N ALA A 43 -5.77 8.54 9.09
CA ALA A 43 -5.72 9.05 7.72
C ALA A 43 -5.58 10.58 7.68
N GLU A 44 -6.21 11.28 8.64
CA GLU A 44 -6.14 12.73 8.83
C GLU A 44 -4.71 13.18 9.08
N MET A 45 -3.96 12.47 9.92
CA MET A 45 -2.56 12.80 10.20
C MET A 45 -1.72 12.73 8.92
N MET A 46 -1.95 11.73 8.08
CA MET A 46 -1.24 11.60 6.79
C MET A 46 -1.63 12.72 5.82
N LYS A 47 -2.88 13.16 5.83
CA LYS A 47 -3.35 14.29 5.00
C LYS A 47 -2.81 15.64 5.49
N GLU A 48 -2.73 15.84 6.79
CA GLU A 48 -2.15 17.05 7.39
C GLU A 48 -0.63 17.14 7.19
N SER A 49 0.04 15.98 7.16
CA SER A 49 1.47 15.85 6.89
C SER A 49 1.77 15.30 5.49
N GLU A 50 0.98 15.72 4.49
CA GLU A 50 0.97 15.09 3.14
C GLU A 50 2.36 14.98 2.51
N ASN A 51 3.17 16.04 2.53
CA ASN A 51 4.50 16.00 1.89
C ASN A 51 5.42 14.95 2.53
N THR A 52 5.49 14.92 3.86
CA THR A 52 6.29 13.96 4.61
C THR A 52 5.75 12.54 4.45
N SER A 53 4.42 12.38 4.46
CA SER A 53 3.77 11.09 4.25
C SER A 53 4.05 10.55 2.85
N VAL A 54 3.97 11.39 1.82
CA VAL A 54 4.30 11.01 0.44
C VAL A 54 5.76 10.58 0.32
N GLU A 55 6.69 11.35 0.89
CA GLU A 55 8.13 11.03 0.84
C GLU A 55 8.44 9.68 1.49
N VAL A 56 7.97 9.46 2.72
CA VAL A 56 8.23 8.23 3.47
C VAL A 56 7.58 7.02 2.80
N LEU A 57 6.32 7.14 2.36
CA LEU A 57 5.61 6.06 1.67
C LEU A 57 6.21 5.75 0.30
N HIS A 58 6.70 6.77 -0.43
CA HIS A 58 7.34 6.57 -1.72
C HIS A 58 8.60 5.72 -1.61
N ILE A 59 9.44 5.98 -0.59
CA ILE A 59 10.63 5.18 -0.30
C ILE A 59 10.22 3.76 0.10
N LEU A 60 9.28 3.63 1.04
CA LEU A 60 8.84 2.34 1.56
C LEU A 60 8.24 1.45 0.46
N PHE A 61 7.27 1.96 -0.29
CA PHE A 61 6.55 1.16 -1.29
C PHE A 61 7.45 0.75 -2.45
N ASN A 62 8.36 1.62 -2.92
CA ASN A 62 9.31 1.25 -3.95
C ASN A 62 10.37 0.26 -3.47
N SER A 63 10.79 0.32 -2.19
CA SER A 63 11.66 -0.73 -1.61
C SER A 63 10.93 -2.07 -1.54
N ILE A 64 9.67 -2.09 -1.08
CA ILE A 64 8.85 -3.31 -1.07
C ILE A 64 8.67 -3.87 -2.48
N TRP A 65 8.41 -3.01 -3.48
CA TRP A 65 8.23 -3.40 -4.88
C TRP A 65 9.49 -4.05 -5.47
N LYS A 66 10.67 -3.49 -5.18
CA LYS A 66 11.95 -3.96 -5.73
C LYS A 66 12.51 -5.19 -5.01
N GLU A 67 12.33 -5.25 -3.69
CA GLU A 67 12.89 -6.32 -2.86
C GLU A 67 11.92 -7.48 -2.64
N GLU A 68 10.65 -7.29 -3.00
CA GLU A 68 9.54 -8.24 -2.77
C GLU A 68 9.41 -8.65 -1.29
N LYS A 69 9.79 -7.75 -0.37
CA LYS A 69 9.78 -7.98 1.08
C LYS A 69 8.86 -7.00 1.77
N VAL A 70 7.80 -7.52 2.37
CA VAL A 70 6.87 -6.74 3.18
C VAL A 70 7.31 -6.68 4.65
N PRO A 71 7.03 -5.59 5.38
CA PRO A 71 7.27 -5.52 6.82
C PRO A 71 6.55 -6.64 7.58
N GLU A 72 7.23 -7.27 8.55
CA GLU A 72 6.64 -8.38 9.31
C GLU A 72 5.36 -7.96 10.06
N GLN A 73 5.32 -6.71 10.52
CA GLN A 73 4.15 -6.12 11.18
C GLN A 73 2.88 -6.14 10.31
N TRP A 74 3.01 -6.15 8.98
CA TRP A 74 1.86 -6.21 8.08
C TRP A 74 1.25 -7.62 7.97
N LYS A 75 1.96 -8.65 8.45
CA LYS A 75 1.46 -10.02 8.53
C LYS A 75 0.64 -10.27 9.79
N GLU A 76 0.68 -9.33 10.73
CA GLU A 76 -0.06 -9.41 12.00
C GLU A 76 -1.40 -8.67 11.90
N GLY A 77 -2.50 -9.31 12.33
CA GLY A 77 -3.83 -8.72 12.39
C GLY A 77 -4.38 -8.72 13.81
N ILE A 78 -4.60 -7.54 14.40
CA ILE A 78 -5.20 -7.42 15.74
C ILE A 78 -6.73 -7.29 15.59
N ILE A 79 -7.47 -8.22 16.20
CA ILE A 79 -8.94 -8.21 16.23
C ILE A 79 -9.39 -7.90 17.66
N VAL A 80 -10.04 -6.75 17.87
CA VAL A 80 -10.58 -6.34 19.18
C VAL A 80 -12.10 -6.47 19.16
N LYS A 81 -12.66 -7.20 20.13
CA LYS A 81 -14.11 -7.29 20.33
C LYS A 81 -14.58 -6.07 21.12
N LEU A 82 -15.62 -5.40 20.63
CA LEU A 82 -16.33 -4.38 21.40
C LEU A 82 -17.25 -5.05 22.43
N PRO A 83 -17.43 -4.47 23.63
CA PRO A 83 -18.38 -4.96 24.62
C PRO A 83 -19.84 -4.84 24.16
#